data_AF-A0A445ETL0-F1
#
_entry.id   AF-A0A445ETL0-F1
#
_cell.length_a   1.000
_cell.length_b   1.000
_cell.length_c   1.000
_cell.angle_alpha   90.00
_cell.angle_beta   90.00
_cell.angle_gamma   90.00
#
_symmetry.space_group_name_H-M   'P 1'
#
loop_
_entity.id
_entity.type
_entity.pdbx_description
1 polymer ?
#
loop_
_entity_poly.entity_id
_entity_poly.type
_entity_poly.pdbx_seq_one_letter_code
_entity_poly.pdbx_strand_id
1 'polypeptide(L)'
;MDAFRAMFEHVIRPVNSEEYWKKTGLLAPKPPTIKRSPGRPTKKKRKPDPVDDSPDAIKGRRIFMVTCQKCGQSAHNAKICKGPPRLKPPPKVKRNG
;
A
#
# COMPACT_ATOMS: atom_id res chain seq x y z
N MET A 1 34.55 -20.68 -21.45
CA MET A 1 33.70 -20.20 -22.57
C MET A 1 32.66 -21.24 -22.99
N ASP A 2 32.95 -22.53 -22.83
CA ASP A 2 32.03 -23.61 -23.23
C ASP A 2 30.74 -23.65 -22.43
N ALA A 3 30.79 -23.47 -21.11
CA ALA A 3 29.58 -23.42 -20.26
C ALA A 3 28.63 -22.27 -20.63
N PHE A 4 29.17 -21.13 -21.07
CA PHE A 4 28.37 -20.01 -21.55
C PHE A 4 27.67 -20.36 -22.87
N ARG A 5 28.38 -21.01 -23.80
CA ARG A 5 27.80 -21.44 -25.08
C ARG A 5 26.73 -22.50 -24.89
N ALA A 6 26.97 -23.49 -24.03
CA ALA A 6 25.99 -24.55 -23.71
C ALA A 6 24.68 -24.00 -23.12
N MET A 7 24.75 -22.95 -22.29
CA MET A 7 23.56 -22.31 -21.71
C MET A 7 22.66 -21.65 -22.76
N PHE A 8 23.26 -21.14 -23.85
CA PHE A 8 22.54 -20.45 -24.93
C PHE A 8 22.48 -21.27 -26.22
N GLU A 9 22.88 -22.54 -26.20
CA GLU A 9 22.85 -23.42 -27.38
C GLU A 9 21.41 -23.64 -27.85
N HIS A 10 20.47 -23.72 -26.91
CA HIS A 10 19.06 -23.98 -27.16
C HIS A 10 18.27 -22.67 -27.18
N VAL A 11 18.29 -21.96 -28.30
CA VAL A 11 17.50 -20.73 -28.50
C VAL A 11 16.14 -21.05 -29.12
N ILE A 12 15.07 -20.58 -28.49
CA ILE A 12 13.75 -20.54 -29.13
C ILE A 12 13.84 -19.51 -30.26
N ARG A 13 13.79 -19.99 -31.51
CA ARG A 13 13.80 -19.10 -32.68
C ARG A 13 12.57 -18.19 -32.63
N PRO A 14 12.70 -16.92 -33.02
CA PRO A 14 11.56 -16.03 -33.13
C PRO A 14 10.52 -16.65 -34.08
N VAL A 15 9.26 -16.56 -33.67
CA VAL A 15 8.13 -16.93 -34.52
C VAL A 15 7.74 -15.69 -35.31
N ASN A 16 7.42 -15.87 -36.60
CA ASN A 16 6.94 -14.78 -37.46
C ASN A 16 5.67 -14.14 -36.87
N SER A 17 5.37 -12.90 -37.24
CA SER A 17 4.11 -12.26 -36.90
C SER A 17 2.91 -13.05 -37.45
N GLU A 18 1.76 -12.87 -36.79
CA GLU A 18 0.51 -13.55 -37.11
C GLU A 18 0.09 -13.40 -38.58
N GLU A 19 0.44 -12.28 -39.22
CA GLU A 19 0.15 -12.00 -40.63
C GLU A 19 0.76 -13.03 -41.61
N TYR A 20 1.87 -13.67 -41.23
CA TYR A 20 2.53 -14.70 -42.03
C TYR A 20 2.04 -16.12 -41.72
N TRP A 21 1.15 -16.29 -40.74
CA TRP A 21 0.67 -17.61 -40.35
C TRP A 21 -0.39 -18.12 -41.34
N LYS A 22 -0.31 -19.40 -41.68
CA LYS A 22 -1.33 -20.04 -42.53
C LYS A 22 -2.65 -20.10 -41.79
N LYS A 23 -3.70 -19.48 -42.35
CA LYS A 23 -5.07 -19.59 -41.82
C LYS A 23 -5.50 -21.04 -41.87
N THR A 24 -5.77 -21.59 -40.69
CA THR A 24 -6.22 -22.97 -40.55
C THR A 24 -7.73 -22.93 -40.33
N GLY A 25 -8.51 -23.66 -41.14
CA GLY A 25 -9.98 -23.73 -41.01
C GLY A 25 -10.47 -24.54 -39.80
N LEU A 26 -9.57 -24.88 -38.88
CA LEU A 26 -9.87 -25.58 -37.65
C LEU A 26 -10.50 -24.60 -36.64
N LEU A 27 -11.29 -25.16 -35.73
CA LEU A 27 -11.83 -24.37 -34.62
C LEU A 27 -10.71 -23.79 -33.77
N ALA A 28 -10.90 -22.54 -33.34
CA ALA A 28 -9.99 -21.91 -32.41
C ALA A 28 -9.89 -22.73 -31.11
N PRO A 29 -8.69 -22.85 -30.51
CA PRO A 29 -8.54 -23.51 -29.22
C PRO A 29 -9.40 -22.80 -28.16
N LYS A 30 -10.00 -23.58 -27.27
CA LYS A 30 -10.75 -23.02 -26.14
C LYS A 30 -9.79 -22.17 -25.30
N PRO A 31 -10.21 -20.96 -24.85
CA PRO A 31 -9.37 -20.13 -24.00
C PRO A 31 -8.95 -20.91 -22.73
N PRO A 32 -7.73 -20.70 -22.22
CA PRO A 32 -7.29 -21.33 -20.99
C PRO A 32 -8.22 -20.91 -19.85
N THR A 33 -8.51 -21.84 -18.94
CA THR A 33 -9.28 -21.52 -17.74
C THR A 33 -8.45 -20.60 -16.85
N ILE A 34 -8.85 -19.34 -16.75
CA ILE A 34 -8.22 -18.36 -15.87
C ILE A 34 -8.50 -18.78 -14.42
N LYS A 35 -7.49 -19.33 -13.74
CA LYS A 35 -7.54 -19.60 -12.30
C LYS A 35 -7.11 -18.35 -11.55
N ARG A 36 -7.85 -17.96 -10.51
CA ARG A 36 -7.36 -16.96 -9.56
C ARG A 36 -6.08 -17.50 -8.92
N SER A 37 -5.01 -16.70 -8.94
CA SER A 37 -3.79 -17.04 -8.21
C SER A 37 -4.13 -17.27 -6.74
N PRO A 38 -3.46 -18.21 -6.05
CA PRO A 38 -3.59 -18.31 -4.60
C PRO A 38 -3.33 -16.93 -3.98
N GLY A 39 -4.26 -16.49 -3.14
CA GLY A 39 -4.14 -15.21 -2.45
C GLY A 39 -2.84 -15.16 -1.62
N ARG A 40 -2.43 -13.95 -1.25
CA ARG A 40 -1.28 -13.77 -0.37
C ARG A 40 -1.44 -14.65 0.88
N PRO A 41 -0.45 -15.49 1.23
CA PRO A 41 -0.46 -16.19 2.50
C PRO A 41 -0.72 -15.19 3.63
N THR A 42 -1.77 -15.43 4.41
CA THR A 42 -2.07 -14.57 5.54
C THR A 42 -0.92 -14.68 6.52
N LYS A 43 -0.41 -13.53 7.01
CA LYS A 43 0.54 -13.55 8.13
C LYS A 43 -0.19 -14.18 9.31
N LYS A 44 0.14 -15.43 9.66
CA LYS A 44 -0.20 -15.97 10.98
C LYS A 44 0.44 -15.03 12.00
N LYS A 45 -0.36 -14.43 12.88
CA LYS A 45 0.18 -13.68 14.02
C LYS A 45 1.01 -14.67 14.84
N ARG A 46 2.29 -14.37 15.06
CA ARG A 46 3.11 -15.10 16.04
C ARG A 46 2.35 -15.06 17.37
N LYS A 47 2.29 -16.18 18.09
CA LYS A 47 1.85 -16.15 19.49
C LYS A 47 2.87 -15.29 20.24
N PRO A 48 2.44 -14.26 21.01
CA PRO A 48 3.39 -13.49 21.80
C PRO A 48 4.15 -14.45 22.71
N ASP A 49 5.48 -14.38 22.66
CA ASP A 49 6.32 -15.02 23.65
C ASP A 49 6.11 -14.27 24.99
N PRO A 50 6.01 -14.95 26.14
CA PRO A 50 5.85 -14.27 27.44
C PRO A 50 6.97 -13.26 27.77
N VAL A 51 8.09 -13.33 27.06
CA VAL A 51 9.23 -12.40 27.15
C VAL A 51 8.98 -11.07 26.42
N ASP A 52 8.04 -11.01 25.47
CA ASP A 52 7.67 -9.80 24.72
C ASP A 52 6.69 -8.90 25.49
N ASP A 53 6.20 -9.35 26.65
CA ASP A 53 5.42 -8.54 27.61
C ASP A 53 6.34 -7.67 28.49
N SER A 54 7.46 -7.16 27.93
CA SER A 54 8.25 -6.15 28.62
C SER A 54 7.51 -4.81 28.62
N PRO A 55 7.36 -4.14 29.77
CA PRO A 55 6.73 -2.81 29.86
C PRO A 55 7.47 -1.73 29.04
N ASP A 56 8.68 -2.02 28.55
CA ASP A 56 9.49 -1.11 27.74
C ASP A 56 8.97 -0.90 26.30
N ALA A 57 7.99 -1.69 25.83
CA ALA A 57 7.35 -1.50 24.52
C ALA A 57 6.54 -0.18 24.40
N ILE A 58 6.34 0.54 25.51
CA ILE A 58 5.57 1.79 25.58
C ILE A 58 6.38 3.03 25.16
N LYS A 59 7.70 2.91 24.95
CA LYS A 59 8.55 4.08 24.62
C LYS A 59 8.28 4.74 23.26
N GLY A 60 7.46 4.12 22.39
CA GLY A 60 7.22 4.60 21.03
C GLY A 60 5.85 5.22 20.75
N ARG A 61 4.84 5.03 21.61
CA ARG A 61 3.45 5.43 21.27
C ARG A 61 3.12 6.80 21.83
N ARG A 62 3.70 7.86 21.26
CA ARG A 62 3.18 9.22 21.44
C ARG A 62 1.83 9.31 20.73
N ILE A 63 0.75 9.03 21.45
CA ILE A 63 -0.61 9.34 20.99
C ILE A 63 -0.70 10.86 20.97
N PHE A 64 -0.42 11.48 19.82
CA PHE A 64 -0.62 12.91 19.67
C PHE A 64 -2.13 13.18 19.69
N MET A 65 -2.60 13.85 20.75
CA MET A 65 -3.97 14.30 20.83
C MET A 65 -4.20 15.41 19.79
N VAL A 66 -5.11 15.16 18.86
CA VAL A 66 -5.50 16.14 17.85
C VAL A 66 -6.38 17.20 18.48
N THR A 67 -5.93 18.45 18.48
CA THR A 67 -6.73 19.61 18.93
C THR A 67 -7.39 20.31 17.75
N CYS A 68 -8.71 20.51 17.84
CA CYS A 68 -9.47 21.20 16.82
C CYS A 68 -9.17 22.71 16.80
N GLN A 69 -8.72 23.27 15.67
CA GLN A 69 -8.49 24.71 15.53
C GLN A 69 -9.79 25.55 15.55
N LYS A 70 -10.92 24.96 15.15
CA LYS A 70 -12.24 25.63 15.15
C LYS A 70 -12.82 25.78 16.54
N CYS A 71 -13.07 24.67 17.26
CA CYS A 71 -13.75 24.66 18.55
C CYS A 71 -12.81 24.50 19.76
N GLY A 72 -11.58 24.03 19.55
CA GLY A 72 -10.58 23.91 20.60
C GLY A 72 -10.52 22.65 21.39
N GLN A 73 -11.48 21.77 21.20
CA GLN A 73 -11.51 20.49 21.90
C GLN A 73 -10.49 19.53 21.30
N SER A 74 -9.88 18.72 22.16
CA SER A 74 -9.07 17.57 21.75
C SER A 74 -10.00 16.41 21.39
N ALA A 75 -9.69 15.71 20.29
CA ALA A 75 -10.25 14.44 19.80
C ALA A 75 -10.45 14.48 18.27
N HIS A 76 -10.60 15.66 17.67
CA HIS A 76 -11.01 15.77 16.27
C HIS A 76 -10.35 16.95 15.56
N ASN A 77 -10.22 16.84 14.24
CA ASN A 77 -9.70 17.89 13.37
C ASN A 77 -10.81 18.91 12.99
N ALA A 78 -10.41 20.12 12.62
CA ALA A 78 -11.36 21.18 12.22
C ALA A 78 -12.28 20.78 11.06
N LYS A 79 -11.82 19.90 10.15
CA LYS A 79 -12.59 19.40 9.01
C LYS A 79 -13.85 18.61 9.41
N ILE A 80 -13.80 17.89 10.53
CA ILE A 80 -14.91 17.06 11.03
C ILE A 80 -15.59 17.66 12.27
N CYS A 81 -15.30 18.93 12.57
CA CYS A 81 -15.79 19.62 13.75
C CYS A 81 -17.26 20.04 13.59
N LYS A 82 -18.14 19.39 14.36
CA LYS A 82 -19.56 19.74 14.48
C LYS A 82 -19.82 20.90 15.45
N GLY A 83 -18.85 21.27 16.27
CA GLY A 83 -18.98 22.39 17.23
C GLY A 83 -18.91 23.78 16.57
N PRO A 84 -19.43 24.81 17.23
CA PRO A 84 -19.31 26.20 16.78
C PRO A 84 -17.85 26.68 16.81
N PRO A 85 -17.47 27.65 15.97
CA PRO A 85 -16.17 28.30 16.07
C PRO A 85 -16.00 28.96 17.45
N ARG A 86 -14.79 28.89 18.02
CA ARG A 86 -14.46 29.71 19.19
C ARG A 86 -14.46 31.17 18.80
N LEU A 87 -14.95 32.01 19.71
CA LEU A 87 -14.76 33.45 19.62
C LEU A 87 -13.24 33.72 19.62
N LYS A 88 -12.75 34.33 18.54
CA LYS A 88 -11.35 34.75 18.49
C LYS A 88 -11.13 35.78 19.60
N PRO A 89 -10.08 35.67 20.44
CA PRO A 89 -9.71 36.80 21.27
C PRO A 89 -9.47 38.01 20.37
N PRO A 90 -9.78 39.23 20.81
CA PRO A 90 -9.54 40.42 20.01
C PRO A 90 -8.06 40.46 19.57
N PRO A 91 -7.78 40.87 18.32
CA PRO A 91 -6.41 40.96 17.84
C PRO A 91 -5.61 41.85 18.79
N LYS A 92 -4.50 41.33 19.33
CA LYS A 92 -3.58 42.14 20.13
C LYS A 92 -3.04 43.25 19.23
N VAL A 93 -3.49 44.49 19.46
CA VAL A 93 -2.97 45.68 18.79
C VAL A 93 -1.46 45.73 19.07
N LYS A 94 -0.65 45.63 18.02
CA LYS A 94 0.79 45.89 18.13
C LYS A 94 0.95 47.40 18.31
N ARG A 95 1.35 47.84 19.50
CA ARG A 95 1.86 49.20 19.70
C ARG A 95 3.23 49.25 19.02
N ASN A 96 3.32 49.92 17.88
CA ASN A 96 4.60 50.29 17.31
C ASN A 96 5.25 51.32 18.24
N GLY A 97 6.50 51.04 18.63
CA GLY A 97 7.37 52.00 19.30
C GLY A 97 7.93 53.01 18.31
#